data_AF-A0A9D9L283-F1
#
_entry.id   AF-A0A9D9L283-F1
#
_cell.length_a   1.000
_cell.length_b   1.000
_cell.length_c   1.000
_cell.angle_alpha   90.00
_cell.angle_beta   90.00
_cell.angle_gamma   90.00
#
_symmetry.space_group_name_H-M   'P 1'
#
loop_
_entity.id
_entity.type
_entity.pdbx_description
1 polymer ?
#
loop_
_entity_poly.entity_id
_entity_poly.type
_entity_poly.pdbx_seq_one_letter_code
_entity_poly.pdbx_strand_id
1 'polypeptide(L)' 'MKQKTMQEMNEQYKDCPVQVNTYVIEGTEYKVTSHFIGDKDINDVMLKYAEDRAMSEMLGTVPSAVTA' A
#
# COMPACT_ATOMS: atom_id res chain seq x y z
N MET A 1 -0.35 18.67 -0.65
CA MET A 1 0.60 17.79 0.07
C MET A 1 2.01 18.23 -0.28
N LYS A 2 2.93 18.37 0.69
CA LYS A 2 4.35 18.66 0.40
C LYS A 2 4.99 17.41 -0.20
N GLN A 3 5.72 17.55 -1.30
CA GLN A 3 6.48 16.46 -1.90
C GLN A 3 7.70 16.18 -1.01
N LYS A 4 7.83 14.94 -0.54
CA LYS A 4 8.98 14.51 0.27
C LYS A 4 10.17 14.26 -0.64
N THR A 5 11.36 14.61 -0.17
CA THR A 5 12.63 14.27 -0.79
C THR A 5 12.95 12.79 -0.59
N MET A 6 13.80 12.22 -1.46
CA MET A 6 14.22 10.82 -1.34
C MET A 6 14.87 10.52 0.02
N GLN A 7 15.58 11.51 0.57
CA GLN A 7 16.26 11.40 1.86
C GLN A 7 15.27 11.36 3.04
N GLU A 8 14.23 12.19 3.00
CA GLU A 8 13.15 12.18 4.01
C GLU A 8 12.35 10.87 3.95
N MET A 9 12.13 10.32 2.76
CA MET A 9 11.48 9.01 2.61
C MET A 9 12.35 7.88 3.18
N ASN A 10 13.66 7.91 2.92
CA ASN A 10 14.57 6.90 3.44
C ASN A 10 14.60 6.91 4.98
N GLU A 11 14.68 8.11 5.58
CA GLU A 11 14.68 8.25 7.04
C GLU A 11 13.35 7.81 7.66
N GLN A 12 12.22 8.11 7.01
CA GLN A 12 10.90 7.75 7.49
C GLN A 12 10.68 6.22 7.54
N TYR A 13 11.24 5.47 6.60
CA TYR A 13 10.98 4.04 6.44
C TYR A 13 12.17 3.15 6.80
N LYS A 14 13.25 3.71 7.36
CA LYS A 14 14.48 2.97 7.70
C LYS A 14 14.23 1.81 8.68
N ASP A 15 13.28 1.97 9.59
CA ASP A 15 12.95 1.00 10.65
C ASP A 15 11.70 0.16 10.30
N CYS A 16 11.16 0.29 9.09
CA CYS A 16 10.01 -0.50 8.69
C CYS A 16 10.37 -1.99 8.57
N PRO A 17 9.46 -2.90 8.96
CA PRO A 17 9.71 -4.32 8.85
C PRO A 17 9.94 -4.71 7.39
N VAL A 18 11.05 -5.38 7.15
CA VAL A 18 11.44 -5.88 5.84
C VAL A 18 11.36 -7.40 5.85
N GLN A 19 10.62 -7.95 4.89
CA GLN A 19 10.67 -9.37 4.59
C GLN A 19 11.65 -9.59 3.45
N VAL A 20 12.61 -10.50 3.65
CA VAL A 20 13.58 -10.85 2.62
C VAL A 20 13.42 -12.32 2.29
N ASN A 21 13.07 -12.59 1.03
CA ASN A 21 12.96 -13.95 0.51
C ASN A 21 13.98 -14.13 -0.62
N THR A 22 14.66 -15.27 -0.60
CA THR A 22 15.60 -15.66 -1.66
C THR A 22 14.97 -16.76 -2.49
N TYR A 23 14.99 -16.58 -3.81
CA TYR A 23 14.47 -17.54 -4.78
C TYR A 23 15.59 -17.92 -5.74
N VAL A 24 15.64 -19.19 -6.15
CA VAL A 24 16.53 -19.63 -7.23
C VAL A 24 15.69 -19.96 -8.44
N ILE A 25 15.89 -19.23 -9.53
CA ILE A 25 15.19 -19.43 -10.80
C ILE A 25 16.25 -19.71 -11.85
N GLU A 26 16.17 -20.88 -12.50
CA GLU A 26 17.14 -21.33 -13.52
C GLU A 26 18.61 -21.27 -13.07
N GLY A 27 18.87 -21.57 -11.79
CA GLY A 27 20.21 -21.53 -11.20
C GLY A 27 20.73 -20.13 -10.85
N THR A 28 19.94 -19.08 -11.12
CA THR A 28 20.25 -17.71 -10.70
C THR A 28 19.51 -17.36 -9.42
N GLU A 29 20.23 -16.78 -8.45
CA GLU A 29 19.66 -16.34 -7.18
C GLU A 29 19.03 -14.95 -7.30
N TYR A 30 17.78 -14.82 -6.86
CA TYR A 30 17.01 -13.60 -6.79
C TYR A 30 16.63 -13.30 -5.35
N LYS A 31 17.15 -12.19 -4.83
CA LYS A 31 16.82 -11.70 -3.49
C LYS A 31 15.71 -10.66 -3.59
N VAL A 32 14.52 -11.01 -3.11
CA VAL A 32 13.36 -10.14 -3.06
C VAL A 32 13.27 -9.51 -1.68
N THR A 33 13.42 -8.18 -1.64
CA THR A 33 13.33 -7.38 -0.43
C THR A 33 12.00 -6.65 -0.42
N SER A 34 11.01 -7.20 0.30
CA SER A 34 9.69 -6.61 0.46
C SER A 34 9.68 -5.67 1.66
N HIS A 35 9.59 -4.37 1.41
CA HIS A 35 9.35 -3.36 2.44
C HIS A 35 7.86 -3.25 2.69
N PHE A 36 7.43 -3.52 3.92
CA PHE A 36 6.03 -3.31 4.29
C PHE A 36 5.83 -1.86 4.72
N ILE A 37 5.12 -1.10 3.87
CA ILE A 37 4.77 0.32 4.06
C ILE A 37 3.25 0.51 4.23
N GLY A 38 2.57 -0.48 4.83
CA GLY A 38 1.13 -0.45 5.11
C GLY A 38 0.82 -0.24 6.60
N ASP A 39 -0.43 0.14 6.89
CA ASP A 39 -0.96 0.05 8.25
C ASP A 39 -0.89 -1.41 8.73
N LYS A 40 -0.54 -1.58 10.01
CA LYS A 40 -0.17 -2.89 10.58
C LYS A 40 -1.36 -3.87 10.65
N ASP A 41 -2.59 -3.35 10.59
CA ASP A 41 -3.81 -4.15 10.66
C ASP A 41 -4.58 -4.10 9.34
N ILE A 42 -4.62 -5.24 8.66
CA ILE A 42 -5.35 -5.39 7.40
C ILE A 42 -6.86 -5.16 7.58
N ASN A 43 -7.42 -5.45 8.76
CA ASN A 43 -8.84 -5.25 9.02
C ASN A 43 -9.18 -3.76 9.05
N ASP A 44 -8.32 -2.95 9.68
CA ASP A 44 -8.50 -1.50 9.75
C ASP A 44 -8.43 -0.86 8.35
N VAL A 45 -7.49 -1.31 7.51
CA VAL A 45 -7.38 -0.82 6.12
C VAL A 45 -8.61 -1.19 5.31
N MET A 46 -9.07 -2.44 5.42
CA MET A 46 -10.25 -2.93 4.70
C MET A 46 -11.51 -2.20 5.14
N LEU A 47 -11.67 -1.97 6.44
CA LEU A 47 -12.79 -1.23 7.00
C LEU A 47 -12.78 0.22 6.49
N LYS A 48 -11.63 0.90 6.58
CA LYS A 48 -11.48 2.27 6.09
C LYS A 48 -11.81 2.39 4.60
N TYR A 49 -11.33 1.47 3.77
CA TYR A 49 -11.67 1.46 2.35
C TYR A 49 -13.16 1.24 2.09
N ALA A 50 -13.81 0.38 2.86
CA ALA A 50 -15.26 0.17 2.77
C ALA A 50 -16.03 1.44 3.17
N GLU A 51 -15.63 2.08 4.27
CA GLU A 51 -16.22 3.34 4.75
C GLU A 51 -16.03 4.49 3.76
N ASP A 52 -14.79 4.71 3.29
CA ASP A 52 -14.46 5.75 2.32
C ASP A 52 -15.27 5.57 1.03
N ARG A 53 -15.43 4.32 0.57
CA ARG A 53 -16.25 3.99 -0.60
C ARG A 53 -17.73 4.27 -0.35
N ALA A 54 -18.30 3.77 0.75
CA ALA A 54 -19.71 3.96 1.08
C ALA A 54 -20.06 5.44 1.22
N MET A 55 -19.20 6.22 1.87
CA MET A 55 -19.35 7.66 2.01
C MET A 55 -19.25 8.38 0.67
N SER A 56 -18.31 7.99 -0.18
CA SER A 56 -18.17 8.59 -1.51
C SER A 56 -19.37 8.29 -2.42
N GLU A 57 -19.93 7.08 -2.33
CA GLU A 57 -21.17 6.69 -3.03
C GLU A 57 -22.36 7.51 -2.51
N MET A 58 -22.49 7.68 -1.19
CA MET A 58 -23.53 8.51 -0.57
C MET A 58 -23.42 9.99 -0.99
N LEU A 59 -22.20 10.52 -1.07
CA LEU A 59 -21.94 11.93 -1.39
C LEU A 59 -21.88 12.20 -2.90
N GLY A 60 -22.02 11.17 -3.75
CA GLY A 60 -21.97 11.30 -5.21
C GLY A 60 -20.61 11.77 -5.74
N THR A 61 -19.54 11.60 -4.97
CA THR A 61 -18.18 12.02 -5.34
C THR A 61 -17.43 10.95 -6.14
N VAL A 62 -18.02 9.77 -6.29
CA VAL A 62 -17.57 8.72 -7.23
C VAL A 62 -18.56 8.62 -8.40
N PRO A 63 -18.09 8.29 -9.61
CA PRO A 63 -18.99 8.02 -10.74
C PRO A 63 -19.92 6.87 -10.37
N SER A 64 -21.25 7.10 -10.37
CA SER A 64 -22.19 5.98 -10.30
C SER A 64 -22.02 5.15 -11.58
N ALA A 65 -21.89 3.83 -11.45
CA ALA A 65 -21.92 2.97 -12.62
C ALA A 65 -23.20 3.27 -13.42
N VAL A 66 -23.04 3.72 -14.67
CA VAL A 66 -24.17 3.87 -15.58
C VAL A 66 -24.62 2.46 -15.92
N THR A 67 -25.70 1.99 -15.31
CA THR A 67 -26.41 0.81 -15.78
C THR A 67 -26.98 1.12 -17.16
N ALA A 68 -26.48 0.37 -18.16
CA ALA A 68 -26.98 0.37 -19.53
C ALA A 68 -28.36 -0.31 -19.62
#